data_AF-L5KUL8-F1
#
_entry.id   AF-L5KUL8-F1
#
_cell.length_a   1.000
_cell.length_b   1.000
_cell.length_c   1.000
_cell.angle_alpha   90.00
_cell.angle_beta   90.00
_cell.angle_gamma   90.00
#
_symmetry.space_group_name_H-M   'P 1'
#
loop_
_entity.id
_entity.type
_entity.pdbx_description
1 polymer ?
#
loop_
_entity_poly.entity_id
_entity_poly.type
_entity_poly.pdbx_seq_one_letter_code
_entity_poly.pdbx_strand_id
1 'polypeptide(L)'
;MRGCKGAGFGGAVSGRVRRWGAGACASLGGVKRYIRKGVPLEHRARVWMGVSGAQAQMDRNPGYYHRLLQGERNDSLEEAIRTDYYSPAMLGLKMDQEVLGELVRTKLPAVAALMDGHGVLWTLVVSRWFICLFVDILPVETVLRIWDCLFNEGSKIIFRVALTLIKQHQAFILEATSVADICEKFKEITKGSFVMECHTFMQKIFSEPGSLSMTTITRLRESCRAKLLVQG
;
A
#
# COMPACT_ATOMS: atom_id res chain seq x y z
N MET A 1 37.56 16.94 25.95
CA MET A 1 37.05 17.99 25.04
C MET A 1 37.53 17.72 23.61
N ARG A 2 36.67 17.17 22.74
CA ARG A 2 36.81 17.27 21.28
C ARG A 2 35.41 17.45 20.73
N GLY A 3 35.18 18.58 20.07
CA GLY A 3 33.89 18.98 19.51
C GLY A 3 33.61 18.27 18.20
N CYS A 4 32.40 17.75 18.05
CA CYS A 4 31.84 17.38 16.76
C CYS A 4 31.17 18.61 16.14
N LYS A 5 31.81 19.13 15.09
CA LYS A 5 31.27 20.16 14.20
C LYS A 5 30.03 19.65 13.48
N GLY A 6 29.06 20.55 13.28
CA GLY A 6 27.82 20.30 12.55
C GLY A 6 28.07 19.84 11.11
N ALA A 7 27.31 18.83 10.70
CA ALA A 7 27.13 18.47 9.31
C ALA A 7 25.81 19.05 8.82
N GLY A 8 25.88 19.81 7.73
CA GLY A 8 24.80 20.59 7.15
C GLY A 8 23.61 19.73 6.72
N PHE A 9 22.43 20.33 6.90
CA PHE A 9 21.17 19.91 6.28
C PHE A 9 21.26 20.14 4.77
N GLY A 10 21.51 19.08 4.02
CA GLY A 10 21.52 19.12 2.57
C GLY A 10 21.51 17.71 1.99
N GLY A 11 20.33 17.24 1.61
CA GLY A 11 20.18 16.04 0.78
C GLY A 11 19.35 14.91 1.40
N ALA A 12 18.53 14.29 0.55
CA ALA A 12 17.79 13.04 0.75
C ALA A 12 16.41 13.10 1.46
N VAL A 13 15.48 13.91 0.94
CA VAL A 13 14.03 13.74 1.24
C VAL A 13 13.31 12.88 0.19
N SER A 14 13.88 12.68 -1.00
CA SER A 14 13.31 11.88 -2.11
C SER A 14 13.17 10.36 -1.81
N GLY A 15 13.78 9.86 -0.73
CA GLY A 15 13.82 8.42 -0.44
C GLY A 15 12.72 7.86 0.49
N ARG A 16 11.82 8.69 1.02
CA ARG A 16 11.01 8.31 2.21
C ARG A 16 9.89 7.29 1.94
N VAL A 17 9.36 7.22 0.71
CA VAL A 17 8.39 6.18 0.31
C VAL A 17 9.07 4.81 0.12
N ARG A 18 10.37 4.76 -0.17
CA ARG A 18 11.10 3.50 -0.37
C ARG A 18 11.43 2.75 0.93
N ARG A 19 11.18 3.34 2.11
CA ARG A 19 11.61 2.79 3.40
C ARG A 19 10.45 2.55 4.38
N TRP A 20 9.36 1.96 3.90
CA TRP A 20 8.36 1.34 4.79
C TRP A 20 8.89 -0.04 5.19
N GLY A 21 9.17 -0.26 6.49
CA GLY A 21 9.52 -1.59 7.02
C GLY A 21 10.99 -1.84 7.42
N ALA A 22 11.74 -0.82 7.84
CA ALA A 22 13.10 -1.01 8.37
C ALA A 22 13.22 -0.56 9.85
N GLY A 23 12.25 -0.94 10.69
CA GLY A 23 12.45 -0.96 12.14
C GLY A 23 13.29 -2.17 12.53
N ALA A 24 14.28 -2.00 13.40
CA ALA A 24 15.20 -3.05 13.85
C ALA A 24 14.52 -4.30 14.46
N CYS A 25 13.22 -4.21 14.80
CA CYS A 25 12.43 -5.30 15.37
C CYS A 25 11.74 -6.21 14.31
N ALA A 26 11.73 -5.82 13.03
CA ALA A 26 10.99 -6.53 11.96
C ALA A 26 11.68 -7.80 11.44
N SER A 27 12.89 -8.13 11.91
CA SER A 27 13.69 -9.26 11.40
C SER A 27 13.48 -10.59 12.15
N LEU A 28 12.72 -10.62 13.25
CA LEU A 28 12.45 -11.85 13.99
C LEU A 28 11.28 -12.61 13.34
N GLY A 29 11.57 -13.75 12.70
CA GLY A 29 10.57 -14.57 12.01
C GLY A 29 9.34 -14.95 12.86
N GLY A 30 9.49 -14.99 14.19
CA GLY A 30 8.39 -15.17 15.13
C GLY A 30 7.36 -14.03 15.12
N VAL A 31 7.80 -12.77 15.07
CA VAL A 31 6.93 -11.58 15.11
C VAL A 31 6.00 -11.56 13.91
N LYS A 32 6.55 -11.81 12.71
CA LYS A 32 5.80 -11.92 11.46
C LYS A 32 4.68 -12.97 11.53
N ARG A 33 4.95 -14.14 12.13
CA ARG A 33 3.95 -15.21 12.26
C ARG A 33 2.76 -14.77 13.12
N TYR A 34 2.99 -14.07 14.22
CA TYR A 34 1.92 -13.59 15.10
C TYR A 34 1.11 -12.45 14.47
N ILE A 35 1.78 -11.50 13.82
CA ILE A 35 1.12 -10.39 13.12
C ILE A 35 0.15 -10.89 12.04
N ARG A 36 0.56 -11.91 11.28
CA ARG A 36 -0.32 -12.55 10.29
C ARG A 36 -1.56 -13.19 10.89
N LYS A 37 -1.55 -13.61 12.16
CA LYS A 37 -2.71 -14.18 12.85
C LYS A 37 -3.70 -13.14 13.38
N GLY A 38 -3.22 -11.96 13.76
CA GLY A 38 -4.04 -10.99 14.48
C GLY A 38 -3.22 -10.25 15.50
N VAL A 39 -3.09 -8.93 15.37
CA VAL A 39 -2.72 -8.12 16.53
C VAL A 39 -4.02 -7.80 17.29
N PRO A 40 -4.12 -8.16 18.59
CA PRO A 40 -5.24 -7.75 19.43
C PRO A 40 -5.42 -6.23 19.43
N LEU A 41 -6.67 -5.76 19.49
CA LEU A 41 -7.01 -4.35 19.32
C LEU A 41 -6.23 -3.45 20.28
N GLU A 42 -6.19 -3.85 21.55
CA GLU A 42 -5.50 -3.17 22.66
C GLU A 42 -3.98 -3.07 22.48
N HIS A 43 -3.40 -3.88 21.60
CA HIS A 43 -1.96 -3.92 21.34
C HIS A 43 -1.56 -3.24 20.04
N ARG A 44 -2.51 -2.93 19.14
CA ARG A 44 -2.22 -2.34 17.82
C ARG A 44 -1.41 -1.07 17.90
N ALA A 45 -1.80 -0.12 18.77
CA ALA A 45 -1.10 1.15 18.89
C ALA A 45 0.41 0.94 19.16
N ARG A 46 0.75 0.11 20.16
CA ARG A 46 2.14 -0.19 20.51
C ARG A 46 2.85 -0.99 19.42
N VAL A 47 2.20 -2.02 18.88
CA VAL A 47 2.81 -2.91 17.87
C VAL A 47 3.07 -2.15 16.58
N TRP A 48 2.10 -1.40 16.06
CA TRP A 48 2.24 -0.61 14.83
C TRP A 48 3.33 0.45 14.96
N MET A 49 3.40 1.17 16.09
CA MET A 49 4.49 2.12 16.36
C MET A 49 5.87 1.46 16.34
N GLY A 50 5.98 0.24 16.90
CA GLY A 50 7.21 -0.53 16.90
C GLY A 50 7.62 -1.04 15.52
N VAL A 51 6.72 -1.73 14.80
CA VAL A 51 7.07 -2.40 13.53
C VAL A 51 7.24 -1.43 12.36
N SER A 52 6.49 -0.32 12.34
CA SER A 52 6.67 0.74 11.34
C SER A 52 7.98 1.52 11.53
N GLY A 53 8.56 1.46 12.73
CA GLY A 53 9.70 2.29 13.14
C GLY A 53 9.31 3.70 13.59
N ALA A 54 8.01 4.03 13.67
CA ALA A 54 7.52 5.33 14.11
C ALA A 54 7.94 5.64 15.55
N GLN A 55 7.93 4.66 16.46
CA GLN A 55 8.39 4.86 17.84
C GLN A 55 9.84 5.34 17.87
N ALA A 56 10.73 4.65 17.15
CA ALA A 56 12.14 5.02 17.09
C ALA A 56 12.36 6.41 16.46
N GLN A 57 11.50 6.83 15.52
CA GLN A 57 11.55 8.19 14.98
C GLN A 57 11.09 9.22 16.01
N MET A 58 10.04 8.94 16.77
CA MET A 58 9.54 9.81 17.83
C MET A 58 10.56 9.98 18.96
N ASP A 59 11.15 8.88 19.42
CA ASP A 59 12.15 8.88 20.51
C ASP A 59 13.41 9.67 20.12
N ARG A 60 13.80 9.62 18.84
CA ARG A 60 14.95 10.40 18.31
C ARG A 60 14.65 11.89 18.17
N ASN A 61 13.38 12.30 18.20
CA ASN A 61 12.94 13.67 17.92
C ASN A 61 11.95 14.16 18.99
N PRO A 62 12.35 14.23 20.28
CA PRO A 62 11.46 14.64 21.36
C PRO A 62 10.92 16.05 21.15
N GLY A 63 9.64 16.25 21.44
CA GLY A 63 8.95 17.54 21.26
C GLY A 63 8.81 18.02 19.81
N TYR A 64 9.23 17.23 18.81
CA TYR A 64 9.17 17.66 17.40
C TYR A 64 7.75 17.90 16.93
N TYR A 65 6.80 17.00 17.23
CA TYR A 65 5.38 17.19 16.88
C TYR A 65 4.81 18.49 17.47
N HIS A 66 5.04 18.77 18.76
CA HIS A 66 4.57 19.99 19.40
C HIS A 66 5.20 21.26 18.78
N ARG A 67 6.48 21.20 18.41
CA ARG A 67 7.13 22.30 17.67
C ARG A 67 6.52 22.53 16.30
N LEU A 68 6.07 21.49 15.60
CA LEU A 68 5.36 21.64 14.34
C LEU A 68 4.00 22.32 14.52
N LEU A 69 3.28 22.02 15.61
CA LEU A 69 1.99 22.67 15.90
C LEU A 69 2.12 24.16 16.23
N GLN A 70 3.24 24.55 16.83
CA GLN A 70 3.52 25.95 17.21
C GLN A 70 4.24 26.73 16.12
N GLY A 71 4.78 26.04 15.11
CA GLY A 71 5.56 26.65 14.04
C GLY A 71 4.70 27.22 12.92
N GLU A 72 5.32 28.07 12.10
CA GLU A 72 4.71 28.52 10.85
C GLU A 72 4.61 27.37 9.85
N ARG A 73 3.67 27.49 8.91
CA ARG A 73 3.47 26.53 7.82
C ARG A 73 4.79 26.30 7.09
N ASN A 74 5.17 25.03 6.96
CA ASN A 74 6.43 24.64 6.33
C ASN A 74 6.15 23.90 5.02
N ASP A 75 6.31 24.60 3.90
CA ASP A 75 6.04 24.06 2.55
C ASP A 75 6.88 22.82 2.23
N SER A 76 8.09 22.70 2.79
CA SER A 76 8.93 21.50 2.59
C SER A 76 8.37 20.28 3.33
N LEU A 77 7.76 20.48 4.51
CA LEU A 77 7.08 19.40 5.24
C LEU A 77 5.77 19.03 4.56
N GLU A 78 5.03 20.01 4.06
CA GLU A 78 3.84 19.74 3.25
C GLU A 78 4.19 18.95 2.00
N GLU A 79 5.27 19.30 1.29
CA GLU A 79 5.74 18.54 0.14
C GLU A 79 6.24 17.15 0.54
N ALA A 80 6.83 17.00 1.73
CA ALA A 80 7.23 15.68 2.24
C ALA A 80 6.02 14.79 2.57
N ILE A 81 4.91 15.35 3.03
CA ILE A 81 3.63 14.65 3.25
C ILE A 81 2.99 14.34 1.89
N ARG A 82 3.02 15.33 0.99
CA ARG A 82 2.65 15.27 -0.42
C ARG A 82 3.75 14.55 -1.21
N THR A 83 4.07 13.33 -0.78
CA THR A 83 4.88 12.40 -1.58
C THR A 83 4.32 12.26 -2.99
N ASP A 84 5.08 11.66 -3.92
CA ASP A 84 4.62 11.33 -5.28
C ASP A 84 3.20 10.71 -5.32
N TYR A 85 2.77 10.07 -4.23
CA TYR A 85 1.47 9.44 -4.07
C TYR A 85 0.29 10.42 -3.91
N TYR A 86 0.48 11.54 -3.22
CA TYR A 86 -0.56 12.53 -2.89
C TYR A 86 -0.30 13.91 -3.53
N SER A 87 0.72 14.02 -4.38
CA SER A 87 0.96 15.21 -5.19
C SER A 87 -0.15 15.44 -6.21
N PRO A 88 -0.33 16.66 -6.76
CA PRO A 88 -1.34 16.93 -7.78
C PRO A 88 -1.24 16.01 -9.00
N ALA A 89 -0.02 15.57 -9.35
CA ALA A 89 0.21 14.63 -10.43
C ALA A 89 -0.13 13.17 -10.07
N MET A 90 -0.16 12.85 -8.76
CA MET A 90 -0.41 11.52 -8.20
C MET A 90 0.42 10.42 -8.87
N LEU A 91 1.67 10.74 -9.25
CA LEU A 91 2.53 9.85 -10.03
C LEU A 91 2.77 8.51 -9.32
N GLY A 92 2.94 8.54 -7.99
CA GLY A 92 3.12 7.34 -7.17
C GLY A 92 1.89 6.45 -7.13
N LEU A 93 0.69 7.05 -7.09
CA LEU A 93 -0.57 6.31 -7.15
C LEU A 93 -0.77 5.68 -8.52
N LYS A 94 -0.62 6.46 -9.60
CA LYS A 94 -0.72 5.97 -10.99
C LYS A 94 0.28 4.84 -11.25
N MET A 95 1.52 4.99 -10.78
CA MET A 95 2.54 3.96 -10.86
C MET A 95 2.07 2.65 -10.18
N ASP A 96 1.56 2.70 -8.96
CA ASP A 96 1.10 1.49 -8.25
C ASP A 96 -0.15 0.86 -8.90
N GLN A 97 -1.02 1.66 -9.52
CA GLN A 97 -2.15 1.16 -10.32
C GLN A 97 -1.66 0.41 -11.57
N GLU A 98 -0.66 0.94 -12.27
CA GLU A 98 -0.03 0.26 -13.40
C GLU A 98 0.71 -1.01 -12.98
N VAL A 99 1.39 -0.99 -11.82
CA VAL A 99 2.02 -2.20 -11.27
C VAL A 99 0.97 -3.28 -10.99
N LEU A 100 -0.20 -2.92 -10.48
CA LEU A 100 -1.30 -3.87 -10.34
C LEU A 100 -1.73 -4.41 -11.70
N GLY A 101 -1.88 -3.55 -12.71
CA GLY A 101 -2.20 -3.96 -14.07
C GLY A 101 -1.23 -5.00 -14.63
N GLU A 102 0.08 -4.80 -14.47
CA GLU A 102 1.10 -5.76 -14.90
C GLU A 102 1.05 -7.08 -14.11
N LEU A 103 0.76 -7.01 -12.81
CA LEU A 103 0.58 -8.20 -11.98
C LEU A 103 -0.67 -9.00 -12.39
N VAL A 104 -1.78 -8.33 -12.70
CA VAL A 104 -3.01 -8.96 -13.21
C VAL A 104 -2.74 -9.56 -14.59
N ARG A 105 -2.05 -8.85 -15.49
CA ARG A 105 -1.67 -9.38 -16.81
C ARG A 105 -0.87 -10.68 -16.70
N THR A 106 0.00 -10.78 -15.70
CA THR A 106 0.79 -11.99 -15.45
C THR A 106 0.01 -13.12 -14.78
N LYS A 107 -0.87 -12.79 -13.82
CA LYS A 107 -1.48 -13.79 -12.91
C LYS A 107 -2.95 -14.13 -13.22
N LEU A 108 -3.66 -13.21 -13.87
CA LEU A 108 -5.09 -13.25 -14.18
C LEU A 108 -5.32 -12.66 -15.61
N PRO A 109 -4.68 -13.24 -16.65
CA PRO A 109 -4.61 -12.63 -17.98
C PRO A 109 -5.98 -12.41 -18.62
N ALA A 110 -6.98 -13.23 -18.31
CA ALA A 110 -8.35 -13.04 -18.80
C ALA A 110 -8.96 -11.72 -18.30
N VAL A 111 -8.72 -11.34 -17.04
CA VAL A 111 -9.21 -10.08 -16.49
C VAL A 111 -8.46 -8.89 -17.10
N ALA A 112 -7.15 -9.02 -17.30
CA ALA A 112 -6.38 -7.99 -17.98
C ALA A 112 -6.86 -7.78 -19.42
N ALA A 113 -7.13 -8.86 -20.16
CA ALA A 113 -7.67 -8.79 -21.52
C ALA A 113 -9.07 -8.14 -21.56
N LEU A 114 -9.92 -8.41 -20.57
CA LEU A 114 -11.22 -7.74 -20.44
C LEU A 114 -11.07 -6.23 -20.25
N MET A 115 -10.18 -5.82 -19.34
CA MET A 115 -9.89 -4.41 -19.06
C MET A 115 -9.33 -3.71 -20.30
N ASP A 116 -8.32 -4.31 -20.94
CA ASP A 116 -7.68 -3.79 -22.15
C ASP A 116 -8.67 -3.74 -23.33
N GLY A 117 -9.51 -4.76 -23.50
CA GLY A 117 -10.51 -4.83 -24.58
C GLY A 117 -11.62 -3.79 -24.48
N HIS A 118 -11.98 -3.35 -23.27
CA HIS A 118 -12.94 -2.26 -23.05
C HIS A 118 -12.25 -0.89 -22.85
N GLY A 119 -10.92 -0.82 -22.91
CA GLY A 119 -10.16 0.41 -22.67
C GLY A 119 -10.30 0.97 -21.25
N VAL A 120 -10.55 0.12 -20.25
CA VAL A 120 -10.73 0.56 -18.86
C VAL A 120 -9.37 0.77 -18.20
N LEU A 121 -9.13 2.00 -17.75
CA LEU A 121 -7.95 2.33 -16.97
C LEU A 121 -8.08 1.82 -15.53
N TRP A 122 -7.02 1.21 -15.01
CA TRP A 122 -6.96 0.74 -13.61
C TRP A 122 -7.29 1.86 -12.61
N THR A 123 -6.88 3.09 -12.90
CA THR A 123 -7.20 4.28 -12.11
C THR A 123 -8.70 4.44 -11.82
N LEU A 124 -9.58 4.07 -12.75
CA LEU A 124 -11.03 4.21 -12.56
C LEU A 124 -11.57 3.27 -11.50
N VAL A 125 -11.01 2.06 -11.38
CA VAL A 125 -11.57 0.98 -10.57
C VAL A 125 -10.86 0.76 -9.24
N VAL A 126 -9.56 1.07 -9.15
CA VAL A 126 -8.76 0.78 -7.93
C VAL A 126 -8.23 2.02 -7.20
N SER A 127 -8.56 3.25 -7.61
CA SER A 127 -8.02 4.46 -6.95
C SER A 127 -8.18 4.46 -5.43
N ARG A 128 -9.38 4.13 -4.92
CA ARG A 128 -9.66 4.09 -3.48
C ARG A 128 -8.94 2.97 -2.72
N TRP A 129 -8.56 1.90 -3.41
CA TRP A 129 -7.84 0.76 -2.81
C TRP A 129 -6.45 1.20 -2.35
N PHE A 130 -5.83 2.03 -3.18
CA PHE A 130 -4.46 2.50 -3.04
C PHE A 130 -4.38 3.80 -2.22
N ILE A 131 -5.15 4.83 -2.58
CA ILE A 131 -5.07 6.16 -1.93
C ILE A 131 -5.48 6.11 -0.45
N CYS A 132 -6.48 5.29 -0.12
CA CYS A 132 -7.04 5.17 1.22
C CYS A 132 -6.64 3.86 1.92
N LEU A 133 -5.74 3.07 1.33
CA LEU A 133 -5.29 1.79 1.90
C LEU A 133 -6.47 0.88 2.32
N PHE A 134 -7.49 0.81 1.46
CA PHE A 134 -8.74 0.07 1.63
C PHE A 134 -9.71 0.52 2.74
N VAL A 135 -9.40 1.55 3.54
CA VAL A 135 -10.23 1.92 4.72
C VAL A 135 -11.66 2.32 4.35
N ASP A 136 -11.84 2.98 3.21
CA ASP A 136 -13.16 3.47 2.76
C ASP A 136 -13.97 2.43 1.98
N ILE A 137 -13.41 1.26 1.70
CA ILE A 137 -14.03 0.27 0.80
C ILE A 137 -14.17 -1.13 1.39
N LEU A 138 -13.41 -1.47 2.44
CA LEU A 138 -13.50 -2.77 3.12
C LEU A 138 -13.96 -2.57 4.59
N PRO A 139 -14.55 -3.59 5.21
CA PRO A 139 -14.92 -3.54 6.62
C PRO A 139 -13.73 -3.22 7.52
N VAL A 140 -13.94 -2.37 8.53
CA VAL A 140 -12.85 -1.87 9.40
C VAL A 140 -12.03 -2.99 10.03
N GLU A 141 -12.67 -4.09 10.46
CA GLU A 141 -11.98 -5.24 11.03
C GLU A 141 -10.97 -5.85 10.05
N THR A 142 -11.36 -6.01 8.78
CA THR A 142 -10.49 -6.50 7.71
C THR A 142 -9.36 -5.52 7.41
N VAL A 143 -9.66 -4.23 7.36
CA VAL A 143 -8.66 -3.17 7.12
C VAL A 143 -7.59 -3.18 8.21
N LEU A 144 -7.98 -3.28 9.48
CA LEU A 144 -7.03 -3.34 10.60
C LEU A 144 -6.10 -4.56 10.48
N ARG A 145 -6.61 -5.70 10.00
CA ARG A 145 -5.80 -6.92 9.77
C ARG A 145 -4.84 -6.76 8.59
N ILE A 146 -5.26 -6.05 7.53
CA ILE A 146 -4.38 -5.67 6.42
C ILE A 146 -3.26 -4.77 6.94
N TRP A 147 -3.59 -3.77 7.77
CA TRP A 147 -2.63 -2.82 8.33
C TRP A 147 -1.62 -3.45 9.28
N ASP A 148 -2.05 -4.42 10.11
CA ASP A 148 -1.14 -5.26 10.91
C ASP A 148 0.02 -5.78 10.04
N CYS A 149 -0.31 -6.32 8.86
CA CYS A 149 0.67 -6.89 7.94
C CYS A 149 1.40 -5.82 7.12
N LEU A 150 0.73 -4.73 6.74
CA LEU A 150 1.30 -3.64 5.96
C LEU A 150 2.48 -2.98 6.69
N PHE A 151 2.32 -2.67 7.97
CA PHE A 151 3.37 -2.00 8.75
C PHE A 151 4.59 -2.91 9.02
N ASN A 152 4.40 -4.24 9.01
CA ASN A 152 5.47 -5.20 9.25
C ASN A 152 6.14 -5.72 7.97
N GLU A 153 5.38 -5.99 6.90
CA GLU A 153 5.87 -6.61 5.67
C GLU A 153 5.99 -5.65 4.48
N GLY A 154 5.52 -4.41 4.63
CA GLY A 154 5.61 -3.36 3.62
C GLY A 154 4.49 -3.41 2.57
N SER A 155 4.61 -2.51 1.59
CA SER A 155 3.54 -2.19 0.64
C SER A 155 3.15 -3.31 -0.33
N LYS A 156 3.91 -4.42 -0.43
CA LYS A 156 3.46 -5.62 -1.17
C LYS A 156 2.12 -6.18 -0.68
N ILE A 157 1.75 -5.91 0.57
CA ILE A 157 0.48 -6.38 1.15
C ILE A 157 -0.71 -5.79 0.40
N ILE A 158 -0.63 -4.52 -0.02
CA ILE A 158 -1.67 -3.84 -0.80
C ILE A 158 -1.95 -4.60 -2.10
N PHE A 159 -0.89 -5.00 -2.81
CA PHE A 159 -1.00 -5.79 -4.05
C PHE A 159 -1.52 -7.21 -3.80
N ARG A 160 -1.18 -7.84 -2.67
CA ARG A 160 -1.73 -9.14 -2.30
C ARG A 160 -3.24 -9.07 -2.09
N VAL A 161 -3.70 -8.06 -1.35
CA VAL A 161 -5.13 -7.80 -1.13
C VAL A 161 -5.84 -7.58 -2.47
N ALA A 162 -5.33 -6.68 -3.31
CA ALA A 162 -5.91 -6.36 -4.61
C ALA A 162 -6.00 -7.60 -5.53
N LEU A 163 -4.91 -8.37 -5.67
CA LEU A 163 -4.90 -9.58 -6.49
C LEU A 163 -5.87 -10.65 -5.97
N THR A 164 -6.03 -10.76 -4.65
CA THR A 164 -6.94 -11.74 -4.04
C THR A 164 -8.39 -11.36 -4.30
N LEU A 165 -8.75 -10.09 -4.15
CA LEU A 165 -10.10 -9.60 -4.47
C LEU A 165 -10.47 -9.90 -5.92
N ILE A 166 -9.57 -9.59 -6.86
CA ILE A 166 -9.79 -9.82 -8.30
C ILE A 166 -9.84 -11.32 -8.60
N LYS A 167 -8.92 -12.12 -8.05
CA LYS A 167 -8.86 -13.57 -8.31
C LYS A 167 -10.09 -14.29 -7.77
N GLN A 168 -10.52 -13.98 -6.55
CA GLN A 168 -11.68 -14.61 -5.93
C GLN A 168 -12.97 -14.36 -6.72
N HIS A 169 -13.07 -13.21 -7.38
CA HIS A 169 -14.25 -12.80 -8.14
C HIS A 169 -14.01 -12.77 -9.65
N GLN A 170 -12.99 -13.47 -10.14
CA GLN A 170 -12.64 -13.43 -11.56
C GLN A 170 -13.81 -13.82 -12.46
N ALA A 171 -14.52 -14.90 -12.13
CA ALA A 171 -15.68 -15.36 -12.91
C ALA A 171 -16.75 -14.26 -13.01
N PHE A 172 -17.09 -13.65 -11.88
CA PHE A 172 -18.04 -12.55 -11.83
C PHE A 172 -17.58 -11.34 -12.65
N ILE A 173 -16.31 -10.93 -12.55
CA ILE A 173 -15.74 -9.81 -13.30
C ILE A 173 -15.81 -10.06 -14.82
N LEU A 174 -15.52 -11.30 -15.26
CA LEU A 174 -15.49 -11.67 -16.68
C LEU A 174 -16.85 -11.65 -17.38
N GLU A 175 -17.94 -11.59 -16.63
CA GLU A 175 -19.30 -11.42 -17.18
C GLU A 175 -19.58 -9.97 -17.61
N ALA A 176 -18.70 -9.01 -17.33
CA ALA A 176 -18.94 -7.61 -17.68
C ALA A 176 -18.95 -7.39 -19.20
N THR A 177 -19.92 -6.61 -19.66
CA THR A 177 -20.11 -6.30 -21.09
C THR A 177 -19.85 -4.84 -21.45
N SER A 178 -19.57 -4.00 -20.47
CA SER A 178 -19.34 -2.57 -20.66
C SER A 178 -18.39 -2.01 -19.60
N VAL A 179 -17.86 -0.80 -19.88
CA VAL A 179 -17.03 -0.05 -18.93
C VAL A 179 -17.77 0.21 -17.62
N ALA A 180 -19.06 0.54 -17.69
CA ALA A 180 -19.88 0.79 -16.51
C ALA A 180 -20.04 -0.48 -15.66
N ASP A 181 -20.29 -1.63 -16.31
CA ASP A 181 -20.39 -2.92 -15.62
C ASP A 181 -19.09 -3.31 -14.93
N ILE A 182 -17.94 -3.12 -15.60
CA ILE A 182 -16.62 -3.37 -15.01
C ILE A 182 -16.46 -2.53 -13.73
N CYS A 183 -16.73 -1.22 -13.82
CA CYS A 183 -16.65 -0.32 -12.67
C CYS A 183 -17.57 -0.76 -11.52
N GLU A 184 -18.79 -1.18 -11.83
CA GLU A 184 -19.74 -1.61 -10.81
C GLU A 184 -19.32 -2.94 -10.17
N LYS A 185 -18.91 -3.91 -10.97
CA LYS A 185 -18.40 -5.19 -10.45
C LYS A 185 -17.19 -4.97 -9.54
N PHE A 186 -16.25 -4.10 -9.90
CA PHE A 186 -15.11 -3.77 -9.02
C PHE A 186 -15.51 -3.08 -7.71
N LYS A 187 -16.66 -2.39 -7.64
CA LYS A 187 -17.22 -1.91 -6.37
C LYS A 187 -17.89 -3.02 -5.57
N GLU A 188 -18.52 -3.99 -6.23
CA GLU A 188 -19.23 -5.08 -5.56
C GLU A 188 -18.28 -6.12 -4.94
N ILE A 189 -17.12 -6.39 -5.56
CA ILE A 189 -16.14 -7.36 -5.01
C ILE A 189 -15.50 -6.92 -3.68
N THR A 190 -15.67 -5.65 -3.29
CA THR A 190 -15.22 -5.12 -1.99
C THR A 190 -16.32 -5.18 -0.93
N LYS A 191 -17.46 -5.80 -1.23
CA LYS A 191 -18.60 -6.00 -0.33
C LYS A 191 -18.86 -7.50 -0.13
N GLY A 192 -19.82 -7.81 0.74
CA GLY A 192 -20.30 -9.17 0.97
C GLY A 192 -19.50 -9.97 1.99
N SER A 193 -19.88 -11.23 2.18
CA SER A 193 -19.37 -12.10 3.25
C SER A 193 -17.87 -12.35 3.15
N PHE A 194 -17.32 -12.42 1.93
CA PHE A 194 -15.91 -12.70 1.69
C PHE A 194 -14.96 -11.73 2.41
N VAL A 195 -15.29 -10.44 2.38
CA VAL A 195 -14.47 -9.39 2.98
C VAL A 195 -14.84 -9.08 4.43
N MET A 196 -15.98 -9.60 4.91
CA MET A 196 -16.39 -9.55 6.33
C MET A 196 -15.66 -10.62 7.15
N GLU A 197 -15.44 -11.80 6.56
CA GLU A 197 -14.72 -12.91 7.19
C GLU A 197 -13.19 -12.67 7.18
N CYS A 198 -12.74 -11.69 7.98
CA CYS A 198 -11.37 -11.17 7.94
C CYS A 198 -10.30 -12.27 8.13
N HIS A 199 -10.57 -13.30 8.92
CA HIS A 199 -9.63 -14.40 9.12
C HIS A 199 -9.38 -15.19 7.83
N THR A 200 -10.46 -15.66 7.20
CA THR A 200 -10.43 -16.41 5.94
C THR A 200 -9.87 -15.55 4.80
N PHE A 201 -10.30 -14.29 4.74
CA PHE A 201 -9.76 -13.32 3.80
C PHE A 201 -8.24 -13.20 3.92
N MET A 202 -7.74 -12.98 5.14
CA MET A 202 -6.29 -12.84 5.38
C MET A 202 -5.51 -14.12 5.10
N GLN A 203 -6.09 -15.31 5.31
CA GLN A 203 -5.44 -16.55 4.87
C GLN A 203 -5.25 -16.58 3.35
N LYS A 204 -6.28 -16.18 2.59
CA LYS A 204 -6.26 -16.15 1.12
C LYS A 204 -5.26 -15.15 0.55
N ILE A 205 -5.08 -13.96 1.15
CA ILE A 205 -4.10 -12.99 0.63
C ILE A 205 -2.65 -13.51 0.67
N PHE A 206 -2.37 -14.48 1.55
CA PHE A 206 -1.05 -15.08 1.65
C PHE A 206 -0.88 -16.33 0.78
N SER A 207 -1.95 -17.02 0.41
CA SER A 207 -1.91 -18.23 -0.42
C SER A 207 -2.19 -17.96 -1.91
N GLU A 208 -3.25 -17.21 -2.25
CA GLU A 208 -3.76 -17.16 -3.62
C GLU A 208 -2.94 -16.35 -4.63
N PRO A 209 -2.36 -15.19 -4.27
CA PRO A 209 -1.48 -14.44 -5.18
C PRO A 209 -0.15 -15.16 -5.46
N GLY A 210 0.16 -16.22 -4.71
CA GLY A 210 1.43 -16.94 -4.78
C GLY A 210 2.62 -16.12 -4.29
N SER A 211 3.80 -16.38 -4.88
CA SER A 211 5.01 -15.60 -4.58
C SER A 211 4.87 -14.17 -5.08
N LEU A 212 5.12 -13.22 -4.18
CA LEU A 212 5.16 -11.79 -4.45
C LEU A 212 6.16 -11.16 -3.48
N SER A 213 7.36 -10.89 -3.98
CA SER A 213 8.46 -10.31 -3.20
C SER A 213 8.44 -8.78 -3.29
N MET A 214 8.99 -8.10 -2.28
CA MET A 214 9.19 -6.64 -2.36
C MET A 214 10.11 -6.27 -3.53
N THR A 215 11.13 -7.08 -3.83
CA THR A 215 12.05 -6.87 -4.96
C THR A 215 11.31 -6.84 -6.30
N THR A 216 10.36 -7.76 -6.49
CA THR A 216 9.51 -7.79 -7.70
C THR A 216 8.67 -6.52 -7.81
N ILE A 217 8.05 -6.08 -6.70
CA ILE A 217 7.25 -4.85 -6.68
C ILE A 217 8.12 -3.63 -7.00
N THR A 218 9.30 -3.52 -6.38
CA THR A 218 10.23 -2.40 -6.65
C THR A 218 10.66 -2.36 -8.11
N ARG A 219 11.00 -3.51 -8.71
CA ARG A 219 11.38 -3.60 -10.12
C ARG A 219 10.22 -3.18 -11.05
N LEU A 220 8.99 -3.62 -10.74
CA LEU A 220 7.80 -3.21 -11.51
C LEU A 220 7.55 -1.71 -11.36
N ARG A 221 7.66 -1.15 -10.16
CA ARG A 221 7.54 0.30 -9.92
C ARG A 221 8.53 1.11 -10.75
N GLU A 222 9.77 0.68 -10.82
CA GLU A 222 10.81 1.34 -11.63
C GLU A 222 10.47 1.30 -13.13
N SER A 223 10.02 0.15 -13.62
CA SER A 223 9.57 0.01 -15.02
C SER A 223 8.33 0.87 -15.33
N CYS A 224 7.30 0.80 -14.50
CA CYS A 224 6.06 1.57 -14.68
C CYS A 224 6.32 3.09 -14.57
N ARG A 225 7.19 3.52 -13.65
CA ARG A 225 7.57 4.93 -13.52
C ARG A 225 8.25 5.46 -14.79
N ALA A 226 9.15 4.68 -15.39
CA ALA A 226 9.79 5.06 -16.64
C ALA A 226 8.76 5.22 -17.78
N LYS A 227 7.78 4.32 -17.89
CA LYS A 227 6.71 4.42 -18.89
C LYS A 227 5.85 5.68 -18.71
N LEU A 228 5.46 5.98 -17.47
CA LEU A 228 4.61 7.14 -17.17
C LEU A 228 5.28 8.49 -17.45
N LEU A 229 6.60 8.58 -17.27
CA LEU A 229 7.37 9.79 -17.58
C LEU A 229 7.56 10.01 -19.08
N VAL A 230 7.36 8.99 -19.91
CA VAL A 230 7.45 9.10 -21.39
C VAL A 230 6.08 9.47 -21.99
N GLN A 231 4.99 9.22 -21.27
CA GLN A 231 3.61 9.44 -21.73
C GLN A 231 3.00 10.78 -21.28
N GLY A 232 3.66 11.51 -20.36
CA GLY A 232 3.22 12.81 -19.84
C GLY A 232 4.18 13.92 -20.25
#